data_AF-A0A5S9R732-F1
#
_entry.id   AF-A0A5S9R732-F1
#
_cell.length_a   1.000
_cell.length_b   1.000
_cell.length_c   1.000
_cell.angle_alpha   90.00
_cell.angle_beta   90.00
_cell.angle_gamma   90.00
#
_symmetry.space_group_name_H-M   'P 1'
#
loop_
_entity.id
_entity.type
_entity.pdbx_description
1 polymer ?
#
loop_
_entity_poly.entity_id
_entity_poly.type
_entity_poly.pdbx_seq_one_letter_code
_entity_poly.pdbx_strand_id
1 'polypeptide(L)'
;MPDEMRLDENSRVILDPQPPDHRHPQAIQACPLCDTEGIRGGFPCHHTDHAAAAKRGKAACIAQLKAKRTPTDTTQPETHPQ
;
A
#
# COMPACT_ATOMS: atom_id res chain seq x y z
N MET A 1 32.77 7.34 14.79
CA MET A 1 33.02 5.90 14.88
C MET A 1 31.97 5.23 14.01
N PRO A 2 32.30 4.61 12.87
CA PRO A 2 31.28 3.93 12.09
C PRO A 2 30.88 2.66 12.85
N ASP A 3 29.56 2.53 13.02
CA ASP A 3 28.85 1.41 13.61
C ASP A 3 29.38 0.08 13.04
N GLU A 4 29.97 -0.76 13.89
CA GLU A 4 30.56 -2.04 13.48
C GLU A 4 29.44 -2.98 13.02
N MET A 5 29.38 -3.27 11.71
CA MET A 5 28.38 -4.18 11.15
C MET A 5 28.53 -5.58 11.77
N ARG A 6 27.50 -6.05 12.49
CA ARG A 6 27.45 -7.42 13.04
C ARG A 6 27.40 -8.44 11.89
N LEU A 7 28.37 -9.34 11.84
CA LEU A 7 28.47 -10.43 10.87
C LEU A 7 28.06 -11.77 11.53
N ASP A 8 27.41 -12.68 10.78
CA ASP A 8 27.12 -14.05 11.24
C ASP A 8 28.32 -14.99 11.06
N GLU A 9 28.17 -16.26 11.43
CA GLU A 9 29.17 -17.32 11.29
C GLU A 9 29.67 -17.53 9.84
N ASN A 10 28.88 -17.13 8.85
CA ASN A 10 29.22 -17.17 7.42
C ASN A 10 29.65 -15.82 6.85
N SER A 11 29.99 -14.84 7.70
CA SER A 11 30.39 -13.49 7.29
C SER A 11 29.33 -12.74 6.46
N ARG A 12 28.03 -13.01 6.66
CA ARG A 12 26.95 -12.17 6.11
C ARG A 12 26.53 -11.15 7.15
N VAL A 13 26.08 -10.00 6.68
CA VAL A 13 25.55 -8.94 7.55
C VAL A 13 24.29 -9.48 8.25
N ILE A 14 24.30 -9.45 9.58
CA ILE A 14 23.10 -9.70 10.38
C ILE A 14 22.22 -8.47 10.20
N LEU A 15 21.30 -8.53 9.24
CA LEU A 15 20.15 -7.64 9.24
C LEU A 15 19.27 -8.07 10.41
N ASP A 16 19.15 -7.20 11.42
CA ASP A 16 18.08 -7.33 12.40
C ASP A 16 16.76 -7.51 11.62
N PRO A 17 15.90 -8.48 11.98
CA PRO A 17 14.63 -8.68 11.29
C PRO A 17 13.78 -7.42 11.49
N GLN A 18 13.85 -6.50 10.52
CA GLN A 18 12.97 -5.33 10.52
C GLN A 18 11.53 -5.86 10.56
N PRO A 19 10.70 -5.37 11.49
CA PRO A 19 9.30 -5.73 11.50
C PRO A 19 8.72 -5.40 10.12
N PRO A 20 7.81 -6.24 9.59
CA PRO A 20 7.22 -5.98 8.28
C PRO A 20 6.61 -4.57 8.27
N ASP A 21 6.63 -3.89 7.13
CA ASP A 21 6.28 -2.45 6.99
C ASP A 21 4.99 -2.04 7.73
N HIS A 22 3.99 -2.94 7.75
CA HIS A 22 2.72 -2.73 8.47
C HIS A 22 2.85 -2.71 10.00
N ARG A 23 3.87 -3.34 10.60
CA ARG A 23 4.12 -3.37 12.06
C ARG A 23 5.13 -2.33 12.54
N HIS A 24 5.62 -1.47 11.65
CA HIS A 24 6.60 -0.46 12.04
C HIS A 24 5.91 0.62 12.90
N PRO A 25 6.26 0.79 14.18
CA PRO A 25 5.49 1.62 15.11
C PRO A 25 5.42 3.08 14.68
N GLN A 26 6.52 3.62 14.10
CA GLN A 26 6.53 4.97 13.55
C GLN A 26 5.55 5.13 12.37
N ALA A 27 5.40 4.09 11.54
CA ALA A 27 4.53 4.13 10.39
C ALA A 27 3.04 4.00 10.80
N ILE A 28 2.76 3.18 11.82
CA ILE A 28 1.44 3.06 12.46
C ILE A 28 1.02 4.42 13.05
N GLN A 29 1.89 5.04 13.85
CA GLN A 29 1.62 6.35 14.46
C GLN A 29 1.39 7.46 13.43
N ALA A 30 2.06 7.38 12.28
CA ALA A 30 1.89 8.34 11.19
C ALA A 30 0.65 8.06 10.31
N CYS A 31 0.03 6.88 10.40
CA CYS A 31 -1.09 6.49 9.56
C CYS A 31 -2.42 6.57 10.32
N PRO A 32 -3.27 7.58 10.06
CA PRO A 32 -4.55 7.75 10.77
C PRO A 32 -5.61 6.71 10.38
N LEU A 33 -5.26 5.72 9.55
CA LEU A 33 -6.18 4.74 8.98
C LEU A 33 -5.95 3.32 9.50
N CYS A 34 -4.81 3.04 10.13
CA CYS A 34 -4.51 1.74 10.69
C CYS A 34 -4.79 1.77 12.21
N ASP A 35 -5.11 0.62 12.78
CA ASP A 35 -5.14 0.44 14.24
C ASP A 35 -3.72 0.29 14.82
N THR A 36 -3.63 0.01 16.13
CA THR A 36 -2.35 -0.13 16.84
C THR A 36 -1.49 -1.29 16.34
N GLU A 37 -2.08 -2.25 15.63
CA GLU A 37 -1.38 -3.41 15.06
C GLU A 37 -0.99 -3.18 13.59
N GLY A 38 -1.31 -1.99 13.04
CA GLY A 38 -1.09 -1.70 11.63
C GLY A 38 -2.06 -2.44 10.71
N ILE A 39 -3.28 -2.66 11.19
CA ILE A 39 -4.36 -3.31 10.45
C ILE A 39 -5.43 -2.27 10.10
N ARG A 40 -6.00 -2.37 8.90
CA ARG A 40 -7.11 -1.53 8.45
C ARG A 40 -8.25 -2.43 7.97
N GLY A 41 -9.36 -2.45 8.72
CA GLY A 41 -10.53 -3.24 8.35
C GLY A 41 -10.25 -4.75 8.24
N GLY A 42 -9.33 -5.26 9.07
CA GLY A 42 -8.93 -6.68 9.08
C GLY A 42 -7.77 -7.05 8.15
N PHE A 43 -7.23 -6.11 7.37
CA PHE A 43 -6.10 -6.37 6.45
C PHE A 43 -4.83 -5.60 6.83
N PRO A 44 -3.62 -6.16 6.62
CA PRO A 44 -2.36 -5.45 6.81
C PRO A 44 -2.30 -4.13 6.05
N CYS A 45 -1.93 -3.06 6.74
CA CYS A 45 -1.83 -1.71 6.20
C CYS A 45 -0.47 -1.55 5.51
N HIS A 46 -0.43 -1.40 4.19
CA HIS A 46 0.80 -1.05 3.48
C HIS A 46 1.02 0.47 3.54
N HIS A 47 1.81 0.93 4.51
CA HIS A 47 2.00 2.36 4.78
C HIS A 47 2.60 3.12 3.60
N THR A 48 3.42 2.44 2.78
CA THR A 48 3.96 2.97 1.52
C THR A 48 2.85 3.47 0.56
N ASP A 49 1.69 2.80 0.51
CA ASP A 49 0.57 3.22 -0.35
C ASP A 49 -0.06 4.54 0.08
N HIS A 50 0.14 4.95 1.33
CA HIS A 50 -0.39 6.18 1.90
C HIS A 50 0.57 7.37 1.82
N ALA A 51 1.81 7.15 1.41
CA ALA A 51 2.79 8.20 1.18
C ALA A 51 2.28 9.21 0.14
N ALA A 52 2.62 10.49 0.31
CA ALA A 52 2.18 11.55 -0.61
C ALA A 52 2.59 11.27 -2.06
N ALA A 53 3.79 10.69 -2.26
CA ALA A 53 4.26 10.26 -3.57
C ALA A 53 3.38 9.15 -4.19
N ALA A 54 3.04 8.12 -3.40
CA ALA A 54 2.17 7.03 -3.84
C ALA A 54 0.75 7.52 -4.16
N LYS A 55 0.18 8.43 -3.35
CA LYS A 55 -1.12 9.06 -3.62
C LYS A 55 -1.15 9.80 -4.96
N ARG A 56 -0.09 10.56 -5.27
CA ARG A 56 0.05 11.25 -6.57
C ARG A 56 0.10 10.26 -7.73
N GLY A 57 0.93 9.21 -7.62
CA GLY A 57 1.02 8.15 -8.64
C GLY A 57 -0.31 7.43 -8.85
N LYS A 58 -1.00 7.06 -7.77
CA LYS A 58 -2.34 6.44 -7.82
C LYS A 58 -3.35 7.34 -8.51
N ALA A 59 -3.37 8.63 -8.20
CA ALA A 59 -4.26 9.59 -8.86
C ALA A 59 -3.98 9.66 -10.38
N ALA A 60 -2.71 9.70 -10.78
CA ALA A 60 -2.31 9.68 -12.19
C ALA A 60 -2.75 8.39 -12.90
N CYS A 61 -2.56 7.23 -12.27
CA CYS A 61 -3.03 5.95 -12.82
C CYS A 61 -4.56 5.90 -12.96
N ILE A 62 -5.30 6.36 -11.95
CA ILE A 62 -6.77 6.44 -12.00
C ILE A 62 -7.22 7.39 -13.11
N ALA A 63 -6.57 8.55 -13.26
CA ALA A 63 -6.87 9.50 -14.33
C ALA A 63 -6.65 8.87 -15.72
N GLN A 64 -5.56 8.12 -15.91
CA GLN A 64 -5.29 7.39 -17.15
C GLN A 64 -6.32 6.28 -17.40
N LEU A 65 -6.69 5.51 -16.37
CA LEU A 65 -7.74 4.49 -16.49
C LEU A 65 -9.10 5.10 -16.84
N LYS A 66 -9.46 6.24 -16.25
CA LYS A 66 -10.68 6.98 -16.59
C LYS A 66 -10.65 7.50 -18.03
N ALA A 67 -9.52 8.05 -18.48
CA ALA A 67 -9.38 8.55 -19.85
C ALA A 67 -9.47 7.44 -20.90
N LYS A 68 -9.07 6.22 -20.54
CA LYS A 68 -9.12 5.03 -21.40
C LYS A 68 -10.47 4.30 -21.37
N ARG A 69 -11.32 4.57 -20.37
CA ARG A 69 -12.69 4.05 -20.31
C ARG A 69 -13.56 4.86 -21.27
N THR A 70 -13.79 4.34 -22.48
CA THR A 70 -14.88 4.82 -23.31
C THR A 70 -16.22 4.50 -22.62
N PRO A 71 -17.22 5.39 -22.63
CA PRO A 71 -18.58 5.06 -22.24
C PRO A 71 -19.16 4.16 -23.34
N THR A 72 -18.78 2.89 -23.34
CA THR A 72 -19.45 1.86 -24.13
C THR A 72 -20.24 1.01 -23.16
N ASP A 73 -21.33 1.57 -22.62
CA ASP A 73 -22.60 0.87 -22.40
C ASP A 73 -23.61 1.87 -21.80
N THR A 74 -24.24 2.62 -22.70
CA THR A 74 -25.56 3.17 -22.40
C THR A 74 -26.51 1.98 -22.31
N THR A 75 -27.02 1.77 -21.11
CA THR A 75 -28.22 1.00 -20.77
C THR A 75 -29.12 0.67 -21.97
N GLN A 76 -29.26 -0.61 -22.32
CA GLN A 76 -30.53 -1.07 -22.88
C GLN A 76 -31.41 -1.51 -21.71
N PRO A 77 -32.55 -0.84 -21.44
CA PRO A 77 -33.57 -1.41 -20.57
C PRO A 77 -34.15 -2.62 -21.31
N GLU A 78 -33.97 -3.81 -20.74
CA GLU A 78 -34.52 -5.04 -21.29
C GLU A 78 -36.04 -5.01 -21.12
N THR A 79 -36.78 -4.50 -22.11
CA THR A 79 -38.22 -4.68 -22.21
C THR A 79 -38.51 -6.12 -22.60
N HIS A 80 -38.89 -6.94 -21.61
CA HIS A 80 -39.40 -8.30 -21.80
C HIS A 80 -40.88 -8.22 -22.22
N PRO A 81 -41.29 -8.66 -23.42
CA PRO A 81 -42.70 -8.91 -23.72
C PRO A 81 -43.15 -10.22 -23.06
N GLN A 82 -44.38 -10.19 -22.50
CA GLN A 82 -45.12 -11.36 -22.01
C GLN A 82 -45.62 -12.24 -23.16
#